data_AF-A0A356GRF4-F1
#
_entry.id   AF-A0A356GRF4-F1
#
_cell.length_a   1.000
_cell.length_b   1.000
_cell.length_c   1.000
_cell.angle_alpha   90.00
_cell.angle_beta   90.00
_cell.angle_gamma   90.00
#
_symmetry.space_group_name_H-M   'P 1'
#
loop_
_entity.id
_entity.type
_entity.pdbx_description
1 polymer ?
#
loop_
_entity_poly.entity_id
_entity_poly.type
_entity_poly.pdbx_seq_one_letter_code
_entity_poly.pdbx_strand_id
1 'polypeptide(L)' 'QFYNDSVMTYNNRIQSIPANAIASVFDFSPAEYFEGGEESRTVPKADLR' A
#
# COMPACT_ATOMS: atom_id res chain seq x y z
N GLN A 1 -4.03 5.44 -6.60
CA GLN A 1 -4.30 4.04 -7.00
C GLN A 1 -2.98 3.34 -7.32
N PHE A 2 -2.22 3.80 -8.32
CA PHE A 2 -0.90 3.24 -8.69
C PHE A 2 0.06 2.88 -7.53
N TYR A 3 0.22 3.74 -6.52
CA TYR A 3 1.10 3.43 -5.37
C TYR A 3 0.60 2.20 -4.60
N ASN A 4 -0.66 2.20 -4.18
CA ASN A 4 -1.24 1.07 -3.44
C ASN A 4 -1.26 -0.20 -4.28
N ASP A 5 -1.51 -0.12 -5.58
CA ASP A 5 -1.46 -1.28 -6.48
C ASP A 5 -0.03 -1.87 -6.57
N SER A 6 0.98 -0.99 -6.59
CA SER A 6 2.39 -1.39 -6.57
C SER A 6 2.78 -2.04 -5.24
N VAL A 7 2.35 -1.45 -4.12
CA VAL A 7 2.55 -2.00 -2.76
C VAL A 7 1.89 -3.37 -2.62
N MET A 8 0.65 -3.52 -3.09
CA MET A 8 -0.06 -4.79 -3.08
C MET A 8 0.69 -5.86 -3.88
N THR A 9 1.12 -5.53 -5.09
CA THR A 9 1.86 -6.45 -5.97
C THR A 9 3.18 -6.87 -5.33
N TYR A 10 3.92 -5.91 -4.77
CA TYR A 10 5.18 -6.16 -4.07
C TYR A 10 4.97 -7.07 -2.84
N ASN A 11 4.02 -6.72 -1.97
CA ASN A 11 3.71 -7.47 -0.76
C ASN A 11 3.30 -8.91 -1.08
N ASN A 12 2.43 -9.11 -2.07
CA ASN A 12 2.04 -10.44 -2.53
C ASN A 12 3.24 -11.23 -3.06
N ARG A 13 4.14 -10.58 -3.79
CA ARG A 13 5.32 -11.22 -4.35
C ARG A 13 6.30 -11.68 -3.28
N ILE A 14 6.63 -10.85 -2.29
CA ILE A 14 7.56 -11.25 -1.22
C ILE A 14 6.96 -12.29 -0.26
N GLN A 15 5.63 -12.44 -0.23
CA GLN A 15 4.95 -13.47 0.57
C GLN A 15 4.74 -14.79 -0.19
N SER A 16 4.86 -14.79 -1.52
CA SER A 16 4.67 -15.99 -2.35
C SER A 16 5.90 -16.91 -2.32
N ILE A 17 5.68 -18.22 -2.37
CA ILE A 17 6.77 -19.21 -2.56
C ILE A 17 7.19 -19.19 -4.04
N PRO A 18 8.50 -19.20 -4.37
CA PRO A 18 9.66 -19.30 -3.48
C PRO A 18 10.25 -17.96 -3.01
N ALA A 19 9.66 -16.84 -3.42
CA ALA A 19 10.19 -15.50 -3.16
C ALA A 19 10.26 -15.14 -1.67
N ASN A 20 9.40 -15.69 -0.82
CA ASN A 20 9.43 -15.49 0.65
C ASN A 20 10.72 -15.96 1.33
N ALA A 21 11.35 -17.02 0.82
CA ALA A 21 12.65 -17.49 1.32
C ALA A 21 13.75 -16.47 0.99
N ILE A 22 13.77 -15.97 -0.25
CA ILE A 22 14.70 -14.91 -0.68
C ILE A 22 14.43 -13.63 0.13
N ALA A 23 13.17 -13.25 0.30
CA ALA A 23 12.78 -12.09 1.08
C ALA A 23 13.29 -12.16 2.51
N SER A 24 13.22 -13.35 3.15
CA SER A 24 13.74 -13.53 4.50
C SER A 24 15.27 -13.45 4.59
N VAL A 25 15.99 -13.98 3.59
CA VAL A 25 17.46 -13.95 3.55
C VAL A 25 18.00 -12.53 3.31
N PHE A 26 17.28 -11.72 2.52
CA PHE A 26 17.68 -10.36 2.15
C PHE A 26 16.89 -9.27 2.89
N ASP A 27 16.18 -9.63 3.96
CA ASP A 27 15.41 -8.73 4.83
C ASP A 27 14.40 -7.83 4.08
N PHE A 28 13.74 -8.37 3.06
CA PHE A 28 12.63 -7.69 2.39
C PHE A 28 11.35 -7.82 3.22
N SER A 29 10.83 -6.69 3.69
CA SER A 29 9.62 -6.59 4.49
C SER A 29 8.45 -5.98 3.72
N PRO A 30 7.19 -6.25 4.11
CA PRO A 30 6.02 -5.61 3.50
C PRO A 30 6.10 -4.08 3.55
N ALA A 31 5.64 -3.42 2.49
CA ALA A 31 5.46 -1.98 2.43
C ALA A 31 4.05 -1.60 2.91
N GLU A 32 3.93 -0.42 3.51
CA GLU A 32 2.64 0.12 3.96
C GLU A 32 1.84 0.71 2.80
N TYR A 33 0.52 0.59 2.86
CA TYR A 33 -0.35 1.26 1.91
C TYR A 33 -0.39 2.75 2.22
N PHE A 34 -0.49 3.57 1.17
CA PHE A 34 -0.78 4.98 1.35
C PHE A 34 -2.26 5.13 1.72
N GLU A 35 -2.48 5.65 2.92
CA GLU A 35 -3.78 6.10 3.38
C GLU A 35 -3.82 7.63 3.29
N GLY A 36 -4.81 8.18 2.60
CA GLY A 36 -5.05 9.62 2.63
C GLY A 36 -5.36 10.04 4.06
N GLY A 37 -4.76 11.14 4.54
CA GLY A 37 -4.99 11.65 5.90
C GLY A 37 -6.47 11.89 6.19
N GLU A 38 -6.85 11.94 7.47
CA GLU A 38 -8.24 12.11 7.92
C GLU A 38 -8.98 13.27 7.26
N GLU A 39 -8.29 14.36 6.88
CA GLU A 39 -8.86 15.48 6.12
C GLU A 39 -9.42 15.06 4.75
N SER A 40 -8.85 14.04 4.11
CA SER A 40 -9.34 13.51 2.83
C SER A 40 -10.67 12.77 2.96
N ARG A 41 -11.07 12.37 4.17
CA ARG A 41 -12.39 11.80 4.48
C ARG A 41 -13.43 12.88 4.85
N THR A 42 -13.01 14.13 5.01
CA THR A 42 -13.97 15.22 5.22
C THR A 42 -14.64 15.54 3.89
N VAL A 43 -15.96 15.34 3.83
CA VAL A 43 -16.75 15.77 2.68
C VAL A 43 -16.59 17.29 2.53
N PRO A 44 -16.13 17.79 1.37
CA PRO A 44 -16.02 19.23 1.17
C PRO A 44 -17.42 19.84 1.32
N LYS A 45 -17.57 20.80 2.23
CA LYS A 45 -18.81 21.57 2.36
C LYS A 45 -18.93 22.46 1.12
N ALA A 46 -19.58 21.95 0.08
CA ALA A 46 -19.90 22.73 -1.10
C ALA A 46 -21.05 23.68 -0.75
N ASP A 47 -20.74 24.96 -0.55
CA ASP A 47 -21.73 26.04 -0.54
C ASP A 47 -22.21 26.24 -2.00
N LEU A 48 -23.31 25.57 -2.35
CA LEU A 48 -24.06 25.85 -3.58
C LEU A 48 -24.95 27.06 -3.30
N ARG A 49 -24.42 28.26 -3.57
CA ARG A 49 -25.19 29.51 -3.62
C ARG A 49 -25.69 29.80 -5.02
#